data_AF-V4AM11-F1
#
_entry.id   AF-V4AM11-F1
#
_cell.length_a   1.000
_cell.length_b   1.000
_cell.length_c   1.000
_cell.angle_alpha   90.00
_cell.angle_beta   90.00
_cell.angle_gamma   90.00
#
_symmetry.space_group_name_H-M   'P 1'
#
loop_
_entity.id
_entity.type
_entity.pdbx_description
1 polymer ?
#
loop_
_entity_poly.entity_id
_entity_poly.type
_entity_poly.pdbx_seq_one_letter_code
_entity_poly.pdbx_strand_id
1 'polypeptide(L)'
;MGECTIDHNFDELDLLELLDLGDEWGVDLQGIKTVESCRERLELHKRKEENKQFFKFNQEQFKSINQEYGDKTKAIIELLKKVRTSLGSSLKPVASILKAGNISDDLNEDFDQHIKDLESRECCLVFAGETSSGKSSLLNLVLGMDILPTHALSCTFIICKLKYSKSYGSKILYNDGTTKEFQYETSELAKISLNEKIFETNHQNRDTESRIKEIEIYLPAVILQTGITIVDTPGFGENNTLNDKVVRFISSSSITGFIYLIRTDTGGGVEEDRLLDFLREIQKLRTRNSITKMGDAMNNSGSMFICNRWDIVRDDQKETVKANAISKLMDVWPGLKQSQVEFFSTEDAAKHANIDRDYITQDFADLLKKLLTIIRTALDTRVKQHYL
;
A
#
# COMPACT_ATOMS: atom_id res chain seq x y z
N MET A 1 27.17 28.27 9.17
CA MET A 1 26.22 27.20 9.51
C MET A 1 26.40 26.97 10.99
N GLY A 2 25.53 27.55 11.81
CA GLY A 2 25.50 27.30 13.24
C GLY A 2 25.01 25.88 13.51
N GLU A 3 25.55 25.22 14.52
CA GLU A 3 25.00 23.96 15.01
C GLU A 3 23.62 24.25 15.62
N CYS A 4 22.60 23.53 15.16
CA CYS A 4 21.27 23.56 15.77
C CYS A 4 21.38 23.07 17.23
N THR A 5 21.48 23.99 18.19
CA THR A 5 21.53 23.64 19.61
C THR A 5 20.14 23.20 20.08
N ILE A 6 20.07 21.94 20.47
CA ILE A 6 18.89 21.06 20.52
C ILE A 6 17.83 21.43 21.60
N ASP A 7 18.05 22.48 22.39
CA ASP A 7 17.26 22.75 23.61
C ASP A 7 16.26 23.93 23.53
N HIS A 8 15.84 24.31 22.32
CA HIS A 8 14.84 25.37 22.16
C HIS A 8 13.43 24.81 22.40
N ASN A 9 12.71 25.38 23.37
CA ASN A 9 11.27 25.19 23.55
C ASN A 9 10.52 26.21 22.67
N PHE A 10 9.95 25.75 21.56
CA PHE A 10 9.30 26.63 20.58
C PHE A 10 7.99 27.24 21.09
N ASP A 11 7.36 26.64 22.11
CA ASP A 11 6.02 27.04 22.59
C ASP A 11 5.98 28.46 23.18
N GLU A 12 7.13 28.94 23.67
CA GLU A 12 7.26 30.25 24.30
C GLU A 12 7.69 31.36 23.32
N LEU A 13 8.08 31.00 22.09
CA LEU A 13 8.62 31.95 21.11
C LEU A 13 7.53 32.66 20.31
N ASP A 14 7.73 33.95 20.03
CA ASP A 14 6.88 34.73 19.14
C ASP A 14 7.28 34.58 17.65
N LEU A 15 6.53 35.22 16.75
CA LEU A 15 6.76 35.07 15.31
C LEU A 15 8.14 35.58 14.87
N LEU A 16 8.63 36.68 15.45
CA LEU A 16 9.93 37.25 15.06
C LEU A 16 11.06 36.35 15.53
N GLU A 17 10.98 35.87 16.78
CA GLU A 17 11.96 34.94 17.34
C GLU A 17 12.03 33.62 16.55
N LEU A 18 10.90 33.10 16.09
CA LEU A 18 10.87 31.91 15.23
C LEU A 18 11.46 32.18 13.85
N LEU A 19 11.24 33.36 13.26
CA LEU A 19 11.83 33.72 11.97
C LEU A 19 13.35 33.84 12.07
N ASP A 20 13.86 34.50 13.13
CA ASP A 20 15.29 34.63 13.39
C ASP A 20 15.95 33.25 13.57
N LEU A 21 15.29 32.35 14.31
CA LEU A 21 15.77 30.98 14.49
C LEU A 21 15.77 30.18 13.18
N GLY A 22 14.77 30.40 12.32
CA GLY A 22 14.74 29.81 10.98
C GLY A 22 15.91 30.27 10.12
N ASP A 23 16.22 31.56 10.11
CA ASP A 23 17.37 32.10 9.40
C ASP A 23 18.70 31.53 9.95
N GLU A 24 18.82 31.38 11.28
CA GLU A 24 19.99 30.79 11.92
C GLU A 24 20.20 29.33 11.50
N TRP A 25 19.11 28.55 11.46
CA TRP A 25 19.14 27.12 11.11
C TRP A 25 19.13 26.88 9.60
N GLY A 26 18.96 27.92 8.78
CA GLY A 26 18.86 27.82 7.32
C GLY A 26 17.56 27.14 6.87
N VAL A 27 16.48 27.31 7.64
CA VAL A 27 15.15 26.77 7.34
C VAL A 27 14.36 27.81 6.55
N ASP A 28 13.85 27.43 5.37
CA ASP A 28 12.98 28.30 4.59
C ASP A 28 11.61 28.44 5.27
N LEU A 29 11.35 29.64 5.81
CA LEU A 29 10.07 30.04 6.41
C LEU A 29 9.28 31.03 5.53
N GLN A 30 9.71 31.25 4.27
CA GLN A 30 9.05 32.23 3.40
C GLN A 30 7.58 31.85 3.14
N GLY A 31 6.70 32.84 3.28
CA GLY A 31 5.26 32.68 3.02
C GLY A 31 4.46 32.08 4.18
N ILE A 32 5.10 31.67 5.29
CA ILE A 32 4.40 31.28 6.51
C ILE A 32 3.85 32.52 7.21
N LYS A 33 2.58 32.48 7.62
CA LYS A 33 1.84 33.65 8.15
C LYS A 33 1.43 33.51 9.61
N THR A 34 1.61 32.34 10.21
CA THR A 34 1.15 32.03 11.56
C THR A 34 2.32 31.51 12.40
N VAL A 35 2.28 31.81 13.69
CA VAL A 35 3.27 31.35 14.67
C VAL A 35 3.31 29.83 14.70
N GLU A 36 2.14 29.20 14.70
CA GLU A 36 1.98 27.75 14.75
C GLU A 36 2.67 27.05 13.57
N SER A 37 2.52 27.57 12.35
CA SER A 37 3.14 26.97 11.17
C SER A 37 4.66 27.20 11.13
N CYS A 38 5.16 28.29 11.71
CA CYS A 38 6.61 28.48 11.89
C CYS A 38 7.16 27.47 12.90
N ARG A 39 6.51 27.31 14.06
CA ARG A 39 6.89 26.31 15.08
C ARG A 39 6.90 24.91 14.50
N GLU A 40 5.85 24.53 13.81
CA GLU A 40 5.74 23.21 13.19
C GLU A 40 6.88 22.95 12.20
N ARG A 41 7.24 23.95 11.38
CA ARG A 41 8.37 23.83 10.43
C ARG A 41 9.70 23.62 11.13
N LEU A 42 9.97 24.41 12.16
CA LEU A 42 11.22 24.34 12.93
C LEU A 42 11.31 23.04 13.73
N GLU A 43 10.19 22.57 14.29
CA GLU A 43 10.08 21.28 14.97
C GLU A 43 10.36 20.12 14.00
N LEU A 44 9.84 20.17 12.77
CA LEU A 44 10.15 19.19 11.74
C LEU A 44 11.63 19.21 11.34
N HIS A 45 12.24 20.39 11.26
CA HIS A 45 13.67 20.51 10.97
C HIS A 45 14.54 19.98 12.11
N LYS A 46 14.21 20.35 13.35
CA LYS A 46 14.85 19.81 14.56
C LYS A 46 14.77 18.28 14.57
N ARG A 47 13.57 17.73 14.35
CA ARG A 47 13.37 16.29 14.26
C ARG A 47 14.16 15.67 13.13
N LYS A 48 14.23 16.28 11.95
CA LYS A 48 15.06 15.79 10.84
C LYS A 48 16.52 15.65 11.27
N GLU A 49 17.05 16.67 11.93
CA GLU A 49 18.44 16.69 12.40
C GLU A 49 18.69 15.66 13.51
N GLU A 50 17.77 15.55 14.48
CA GLU A 50 17.78 14.52 15.53
C GLU A 50 17.63 13.09 14.95
N ASN A 51 16.82 12.95 13.90
CA ASN A 51 16.41 11.68 13.29
C ASN A 51 17.12 11.36 11.97
N LYS A 52 18.31 11.90 11.72
CA LYS A 52 19.22 11.38 10.66
C LYS A 52 19.37 9.84 10.75
N GLN A 53 19.16 9.26 11.94
CA GLN A 53 19.10 7.82 12.18
C GLN A 53 17.74 7.15 11.88
N PHE A 54 16.59 7.82 12.00
CA PHE A 54 15.25 7.22 11.76
C PHE A 54 15.08 6.75 10.32
N PHE A 55 15.54 7.54 9.34
CA PHE A 55 15.51 7.15 7.93
C PHE A 55 16.44 5.98 7.63
N LYS A 56 17.64 5.98 8.22
CA LYS A 56 18.59 4.85 8.11
C LYS A 56 18.02 3.58 8.75
N PHE A 57 17.42 3.72 9.93
CA PHE A 57 16.77 2.65 10.68
C PHE A 57 15.60 2.02 9.90
N ASN A 58 14.72 2.85 9.31
CA ASN A 58 13.63 2.35 8.48
C ASN A 58 14.17 1.63 7.23
N GLN A 59 15.17 2.18 6.53
CA GLN A 59 15.80 1.49 5.39
C GLN A 59 16.38 0.11 5.76
N GLU A 60 17.02 -0.01 6.92
CA GLU A 60 17.54 -1.28 7.43
C GLU A 60 16.40 -2.25 7.79
N GLN A 61 15.32 -1.76 8.42
CA GLN A 61 14.11 -2.56 8.72
C GLN A 61 13.45 -3.11 7.44
N PHE A 62 13.29 -2.29 6.40
CA PHE A 62 12.66 -2.74 5.15
C PHE A 62 13.48 -3.85 4.47
N LYS A 63 14.81 -3.73 4.47
CA LYS A 63 15.70 -4.79 3.96
C LYS A 63 15.63 -6.06 4.81
N SER A 64 15.63 -5.92 6.13
CA SER A 64 15.56 -7.09 7.02
C SER A 64 14.25 -7.86 6.86
N ILE A 65 13.13 -7.19 6.63
CA ILE A 65 11.83 -7.84 6.38
C ILE A 65 11.89 -8.76 5.15
N ASN A 66 12.46 -8.30 4.04
CA ASN A 66 12.58 -9.11 2.82
C ASN A 66 13.53 -10.29 3.01
N GLN A 67 14.63 -10.08 3.72
CA GLN A 67 15.56 -11.15 4.04
C GLN A 67 14.89 -12.22 4.93
N GLU A 68 14.24 -11.80 6.02
CA GLU A 68 13.50 -12.68 6.94
C GLU A 68 12.44 -13.49 6.18
N TYR A 69 11.63 -12.83 5.34
CA TYR A 69 10.62 -13.48 4.51
C TYR A 69 11.25 -14.46 3.51
N GLY A 70 12.36 -14.06 2.87
CA GLY A 70 13.09 -14.89 1.92
C GLY A 70 13.67 -16.15 2.56
N ASP A 71 14.17 -16.05 3.78
CA ASP A 71 14.75 -17.17 4.52
C ASP A 71 13.66 -18.14 5.01
N LYS A 72 12.54 -17.62 5.55
CA LYS A 72 11.36 -18.44 5.90
C LYS A 72 10.83 -19.21 4.69
N THR A 73 10.68 -18.54 3.55
CA THR A 73 10.18 -19.13 2.30
C THR A 73 11.11 -20.26 1.82
N LYS A 74 12.43 -20.06 1.83
CA LYS A 74 13.41 -21.10 1.46
C LYS A 74 13.31 -22.31 2.38
N ALA A 75 13.22 -22.10 3.70
CA ALA A 75 13.12 -23.19 4.67
C ALA A 75 11.88 -24.06 4.43
N ILE A 76 10.74 -23.45 4.09
CA ILE A 76 9.50 -24.19 3.76
C ILE A 76 9.65 -24.96 2.46
N ILE A 77 10.19 -24.34 1.41
CA ILE A 77 10.43 -25.03 0.14
C ILE A 77 11.31 -26.27 0.36
N GLU A 78 12.38 -26.16 1.15
CA GLU A 78 13.23 -27.30 1.49
C GLU A 78 12.48 -28.39 2.28
N LEU A 79 11.63 -27.99 3.23
CA LEU A 79 10.81 -28.91 4.01
C LEU A 79 9.79 -29.63 3.12
N LEU A 80 9.09 -28.91 2.24
CA LEU A 80 8.16 -29.48 1.26
C LEU A 80 8.87 -30.48 0.33
N LYS A 81 10.07 -30.15 -0.16
CA LYS A 81 10.89 -31.06 -0.99
C LYS A 81 11.30 -32.33 -0.23
N LYS A 82 11.69 -32.20 1.05
CA LYS A 82 12.02 -33.35 1.93
C LYS A 82 10.81 -34.22 2.21
N VAL A 83 9.67 -33.62 2.53
CA VAL A 83 8.40 -34.30 2.77
C VAL A 83 7.95 -35.04 1.51
N ARG A 84 8.00 -34.40 0.33
CA ARG A 84 7.70 -35.04 -0.97
C ARG A 84 8.58 -36.26 -1.23
N THR A 85 9.88 -36.16 -0.99
CA THR A 85 10.82 -37.28 -1.22
C THR A 85 10.56 -38.42 -0.24
N SER A 86 10.30 -38.10 1.02
CA SER A 86 10.01 -39.09 2.07
C SER A 86 8.69 -39.81 1.79
N LEU A 87 7.60 -39.08 1.53
CA LEU A 87 6.31 -39.63 1.11
C LEU A 87 6.44 -40.47 -0.16
N GLY A 88 7.15 -39.99 -1.17
CA GLY A 88 7.40 -40.74 -2.41
C GLY A 88 8.08 -42.08 -2.16
N SER A 89 8.97 -42.16 -1.16
CA SER A 89 9.62 -43.41 -0.76
C SER A 89 8.69 -44.35 0.05
N SER A 90 7.91 -43.81 0.98
CA SER A 90 7.00 -44.55 1.86
C SER A 90 5.74 -45.05 1.15
N LEU A 91 5.29 -44.34 0.12
CA LEU A 91 4.10 -44.70 -0.67
C LEU A 91 4.41 -45.71 -1.78
N LYS A 92 5.69 -46.03 -2.08
CA LYS A 92 6.09 -47.05 -3.07
C LYS A 92 5.33 -48.38 -2.94
N PRO A 93 5.10 -48.93 -1.73
CA PRO A 93 4.39 -50.21 -1.56
C PRO A 93 2.90 -50.15 -1.95
N VAL A 94 2.29 -48.96 -1.93
CA VAL A 94 0.85 -48.72 -2.17
C VAL A 94 0.62 -47.88 -3.44
N ALA A 95 1.70 -47.55 -4.17
CA ALA A 95 1.68 -46.64 -5.31
C ALA A 95 0.77 -47.10 -6.46
N SER A 96 0.61 -48.42 -6.64
CA SER A 96 -0.31 -48.98 -7.63
C SER A 96 -1.79 -48.70 -7.30
N ILE A 97 -2.15 -48.70 -6.01
CA ILE A 97 -3.50 -48.40 -5.53
C ILE A 97 -3.77 -46.88 -5.59
N LEU A 98 -2.77 -46.07 -5.24
CA LEU A 98 -2.88 -44.60 -5.29
C LEU A 98 -2.99 -44.08 -6.73
N LYS A 99 -2.27 -44.70 -7.68
CA LYS A 99 -2.39 -44.39 -9.11
C LYS A 99 -3.77 -44.73 -9.68
N ALA A 100 -4.41 -45.80 -9.20
CA ALA A 100 -5.75 -46.17 -9.66
C ALA A 100 -6.83 -45.15 -9.24
N GLY A 101 -6.55 -44.30 -8.24
CA GLY A 101 -7.41 -43.22 -7.79
C GLY A 101 -6.92 -41.80 -8.09
N ASN A 102 -5.87 -41.63 -8.91
CA ASN A 102 -5.17 -40.36 -9.19
C ASN A 102 -4.57 -39.60 -7.96
N ILE A 103 -4.69 -40.15 -6.75
CA ILE A 103 -4.27 -39.50 -5.50
C ILE A 103 -2.77 -39.14 -5.50
N SER A 104 -1.92 -39.97 -6.10
CA SER A 104 -0.47 -39.69 -6.15
C SER A 104 -0.11 -38.52 -7.05
N ASP A 105 -0.89 -38.31 -8.11
CA ASP A 105 -0.64 -37.27 -9.09
C ASP A 105 -1.18 -35.94 -8.54
N ASP A 106 -2.38 -35.96 -7.95
CA ASP A 106 -2.98 -34.82 -7.23
C ASP A 106 -2.06 -34.28 -6.12
N LEU A 107 -1.45 -35.17 -5.32
CA LEU A 107 -0.51 -34.77 -4.26
C LEU A 107 0.78 -34.13 -4.81
N ASN A 108 1.31 -34.64 -5.94
CA ASN A 108 2.52 -34.08 -6.54
C ASN A 108 2.25 -32.72 -7.18
N GLU A 109 1.10 -32.58 -7.86
CA GLU A 109 0.64 -31.31 -8.39
C GLU A 109 0.45 -30.27 -7.28
N ASP A 110 -0.10 -30.68 -6.13
CA ASP A 110 -0.25 -29.80 -4.97
C ASP A 110 1.11 -29.32 -4.43
N PHE A 111 2.09 -30.23 -4.23
CA PHE A 111 3.46 -29.84 -3.85
C PHE A 111 4.09 -28.89 -4.87
N ASP A 112 3.96 -29.18 -6.17
CA ASP A 112 4.51 -28.35 -7.24
C ASP A 112 3.84 -26.96 -7.25
N GLN A 113 2.54 -26.88 -6.98
CA GLN A 113 1.83 -25.63 -6.86
C GLN A 113 2.28 -24.82 -5.63
N HIS A 114 2.37 -25.44 -4.44
CA HIS A 114 2.84 -24.77 -3.23
C HIS A 114 4.29 -24.26 -3.38
N ILE A 115 5.17 -25.03 -4.03
CA ILE A 115 6.55 -24.61 -4.31
C ILE A 115 6.56 -23.43 -5.28
N LYS A 116 5.83 -23.50 -6.40
CA LYS A 116 5.73 -22.39 -7.37
C LYS A 116 5.20 -21.11 -6.74
N ASP A 117 4.16 -21.22 -5.91
CA ASP A 117 3.56 -20.08 -5.20
C ASP A 117 4.57 -19.41 -4.24
N LEU A 118 5.35 -20.21 -3.51
CA LEU A 118 6.44 -19.72 -2.64
C LEU A 118 7.61 -19.10 -3.45
N GLU A 119 7.97 -19.71 -4.57
CA GLU A 119 9.05 -19.24 -5.46
C GLU A 119 8.71 -17.93 -6.18
N SER A 120 7.44 -17.72 -6.55
CA SER A 120 6.98 -16.47 -7.20
C SER A 120 7.23 -15.22 -6.36
N ARG A 121 7.20 -15.37 -5.02
CA ARG A 121 7.30 -14.28 -4.03
C ARG A 121 6.34 -13.11 -4.24
N GLU A 122 5.34 -13.23 -5.12
CA GLU A 122 4.39 -12.15 -5.36
C GLU A 122 3.48 -11.97 -4.14
N CYS A 123 3.65 -10.84 -3.46
CA CYS A 123 2.85 -10.46 -2.30
C CYS A 123 2.19 -9.12 -2.60
N CYS A 124 0.90 -9.12 -2.96
CA CYS A 124 0.20 -7.88 -3.32
C CYS A 124 -0.46 -7.25 -2.08
N LEU A 125 -0.10 -5.99 -1.81
CA LEU A 125 -0.80 -5.11 -0.87
C LEU A 125 -1.65 -4.12 -1.67
N VAL A 126 -2.96 -4.25 -1.57
CA VAL A 126 -3.90 -3.53 -2.42
C VAL A 126 -4.39 -2.25 -1.76
N PHE A 127 -4.20 -1.11 -2.41
CA PHE A 127 -4.79 0.16 -2.01
C PHE A 127 -6.11 0.34 -2.76
N ALA A 128 -7.21 0.25 -2.02
CA ALA A 128 -8.57 0.40 -2.52
C ALA A 128 -9.26 1.60 -1.85
N GLY A 129 -10.41 2.01 -2.38
CA GLY A 129 -11.14 3.17 -1.89
C GLY A 129 -11.81 3.92 -3.02
N GLU A 130 -12.70 4.83 -2.65
CA GLU A 130 -13.48 5.64 -3.59
C GLU A 130 -12.60 6.48 -4.52
N THR A 131 -13.11 6.87 -5.68
CA THR A 131 -12.43 7.86 -6.51
C THR A 131 -12.25 9.16 -5.72
N SER A 132 -11.10 9.80 -5.92
CA SER A 132 -10.72 11.02 -5.20
C SER A 132 -10.54 10.87 -3.67
N SER A 133 -10.53 9.65 -3.11
CA SER A 133 -10.17 9.42 -1.69
C SER A 133 -8.70 9.73 -1.35
N GLY A 134 -7.87 10.02 -2.37
CA GLY A 134 -6.46 10.37 -2.19
C GLY A 134 -5.49 9.19 -2.25
N LYS A 135 -5.90 8.04 -2.82
CA LYS A 135 -5.06 6.81 -2.93
C LYS A 135 -3.71 7.08 -3.58
N SER A 136 -3.71 7.59 -4.80
CA SER A 136 -2.49 7.84 -5.56
C SER A 136 -1.63 8.93 -4.91
N SER A 137 -2.25 9.94 -4.27
CA SER A 137 -1.52 10.96 -3.51
C SER A 137 -0.85 10.38 -2.27
N LEU A 138 -1.55 9.54 -1.51
CA LEU A 138 -1.00 8.86 -0.34
C LEU A 138 0.14 7.91 -0.76
N LEU A 139 -0.03 7.20 -1.86
CA LEU A 139 1.00 6.33 -2.41
C LEU A 139 2.22 7.13 -2.84
N ASN A 140 2.08 8.25 -3.53
CA ASN A 140 3.21 9.11 -3.89
C ASN A 140 3.95 9.61 -2.63
N LEU A 141 3.21 9.99 -1.57
CA LEU A 141 3.77 10.38 -0.28
C LEU A 141 4.54 9.23 0.39
N VAL A 142 3.95 8.04 0.49
CA VAL A 142 4.56 6.84 1.08
C VAL A 142 5.78 6.36 0.28
N LEU A 143 5.75 6.48 -1.04
CA LEU A 143 6.88 6.17 -1.91
C LEU A 143 8.00 7.22 -1.82
N GLY A 144 7.69 8.41 -1.31
CA GLY A 144 8.59 9.58 -1.36
C GLY A 144 8.85 10.06 -2.79
N MET A 145 7.94 9.76 -3.73
CA MET A 145 8.08 10.00 -5.16
C MET A 145 6.73 10.31 -5.79
N ASP A 146 6.68 11.38 -6.57
CA ASP A 146 5.51 11.77 -7.33
C ASP A 146 5.49 11.04 -8.69
N ILE A 147 4.95 9.82 -8.71
CA ILE A 147 4.99 8.92 -9.88
C ILE A 147 3.60 8.57 -10.43
N LEU A 148 2.63 8.36 -9.55
CA LEU A 148 1.26 8.05 -9.93
C LEU A 148 0.50 9.33 -10.32
N PRO A 149 -0.40 9.27 -11.33
CA PRO A 149 -1.27 10.39 -11.66
C PRO A 149 -2.21 10.73 -10.49
N THR A 150 -2.21 11.99 -10.06
CA THR A 150 -3.07 12.50 -8.97
C THR A 150 -4.16 13.46 -9.44
N HIS A 151 -4.18 13.84 -10.72
CA HIS A 151 -5.17 14.78 -11.25
C HIS A 151 -6.60 14.21 -11.22
N ALA A 152 -7.59 15.06 -10.90
CA ALA A 152 -9.00 14.70 -10.75
C ALA A 152 -9.65 14.10 -12.02
N LEU A 153 -9.07 14.32 -13.20
CA LEU A 153 -9.51 13.73 -14.47
C LEU A 153 -8.81 12.39 -14.80
N SER A 154 -7.87 11.98 -13.95
CA SER A 154 -6.87 10.93 -14.21
C SER A 154 -6.81 9.89 -13.10
N CYS A 155 -7.65 10.01 -12.08
CA CYS A 155 -7.67 9.10 -10.94
C CYS A 155 -7.93 7.67 -11.43
N THR A 156 -6.83 6.92 -11.50
CA THR A 156 -6.63 5.49 -11.75
C THR A 156 -7.82 4.78 -12.43
N PHE A 157 -7.85 4.71 -13.76
CA PHE A 157 -8.76 3.82 -14.52
C PHE A 157 -8.15 2.44 -14.79
N ILE A 158 -6.91 2.24 -14.36
CA ILE A 158 -6.06 1.10 -14.67
C ILE A 158 -5.43 0.61 -13.36
N ILE A 159 -5.25 -0.71 -13.23
CA ILE A 159 -4.50 -1.30 -12.11
C ILE A 159 -3.02 -0.99 -12.28
N CYS A 160 -2.39 -0.37 -11.28
CA CYS A 160 -0.96 -0.09 -11.28
C CYS A 160 -0.25 -0.92 -10.20
N LYS A 161 0.69 -1.78 -10.60
CA LYS A 161 1.52 -2.60 -9.72
C LYS A 161 2.90 -1.98 -9.55
N LEU A 162 3.22 -1.52 -8.36
CA LEU A 162 4.51 -0.93 -8.01
C LEU A 162 5.44 -2.02 -7.47
N LYS A 163 6.57 -2.25 -8.15
CA LYS A 163 7.56 -3.27 -7.84
C LYS A 163 8.94 -2.63 -7.64
N TYR A 164 9.74 -3.17 -6.71
CA TYR A 164 11.09 -2.68 -6.47
C TYR A 164 12.00 -2.92 -7.67
N SER A 165 12.77 -1.91 -8.05
CA SER A 165 13.88 -2.00 -8.99
C SER A 165 14.94 -0.96 -8.65
N LYS A 166 16.18 -1.18 -9.08
CA LYS A 166 17.24 -0.15 -8.97
C LYS A 166 17.12 0.93 -10.04
N SER A 167 16.43 0.64 -11.14
CA SER A 167 16.17 1.56 -12.25
C SER A 167 14.68 1.85 -12.38
N TYR A 168 14.35 2.96 -13.02
CA TYR A 168 12.97 3.30 -13.36
C TYR A 168 12.55 2.59 -14.64
N GLY A 169 11.42 1.91 -14.61
CA GLY A 169 10.85 1.28 -15.79
C GLY A 169 9.36 1.01 -15.65
N SER A 170 8.72 0.62 -16.74
CA SER A 170 7.35 0.14 -16.71
C SER A 170 7.12 -0.98 -17.71
N LYS A 171 6.14 -1.82 -17.42
CA LYS A 171 5.62 -2.85 -18.31
C LYS A 171 4.11 -2.70 -18.41
N ILE A 172 3.61 -2.49 -19.62
CA ILE A 172 2.20 -2.37 -19.90
C ILE A 172 1.69 -3.71 -20.40
N LEU A 173 0.63 -4.21 -19.76
CA LEU A 173 -0.11 -5.38 -20.22
C LEU A 173 -1.43 -4.90 -20.83
N TYR A 174 -1.67 -5.26 -22.09
CA TYR A 174 -2.90 -4.96 -22.79
C TYR A 174 -3.93 -6.09 -22.64
N ASN A 175 -5.21 -5.79 -22.90
CA ASN A 175 -6.29 -6.79 -22.80
C ASN A 175 -6.16 -7.94 -23.79
N ASP A 176 -5.46 -7.75 -24.91
CA ASP A 176 -5.14 -8.78 -25.90
C ASP A 176 -3.95 -9.68 -25.49
N GLY A 177 -3.36 -9.44 -24.32
CA GLY A 177 -2.22 -10.17 -23.79
C GLY A 177 -0.85 -9.66 -24.28
N THR A 178 -0.81 -8.67 -25.18
CA THR A 178 0.45 -8.06 -25.61
C THR A 178 1.07 -7.27 -24.47
N THR A 179 2.41 -7.15 -24.49
CA THR A 179 3.15 -6.38 -23.51
C THR A 179 4.12 -5.40 -24.16
N LYS A 180 4.34 -4.26 -23.51
CA LYS A 180 5.36 -3.28 -23.90
C LYS A 180 6.14 -2.82 -22.68
N GLU A 181 7.46 -2.76 -22.80
CA GLU A 181 8.36 -2.37 -21.72
C GLU A 181 9.05 -1.05 -22.04
N PHE A 182 9.25 -0.23 -21.01
CA PHE A 182 9.85 1.09 -21.09
C PHE A 182 10.86 1.26 -19.95
N GLN A 183 11.94 2.00 -20.21
CA GLN A 183 12.93 2.38 -19.21
C GLN A 183 13.01 3.91 -19.17
N TYR A 184 13.31 4.44 -17.99
CA TYR A 184 13.37 5.87 -17.75
C TYR A 184 14.66 6.21 -16.99
N GLU A 185 15.23 7.37 -17.30
CA GLU A 185 16.44 7.84 -16.61
C GLU A 185 16.11 8.41 -15.24
N THR A 186 14.95 9.08 -15.10
CA THR A 186 14.54 9.76 -13.86
C THR A 186 13.07 9.49 -13.51
N SER A 187 12.69 9.79 -12.27
CA SER A 187 11.31 9.74 -11.79
C SER A 187 10.38 10.66 -12.56
N GLU A 188 10.86 11.85 -12.96
CA GLU A 188 10.06 12.85 -13.67
C GLU A 188 9.71 12.38 -15.08
N LEU A 189 10.69 11.81 -15.80
CA LEU A 189 10.46 11.22 -17.12
C LEU A 189 9.50 10.03 -17.04
N ALA A 190 9.65 9.19 -16.02
CA ALA A 190 8.72 8.11 -15.77
C ALA A 190 7.29 8.63 -15.54
N LYS A 191 7.12 9.66 -14.70
CA LYS A 191 5.81 10.29 -14.43
C LYS A 191 5.16 10.84 -15.70
N ILE A 192 5.90 11.62 -16.48
CA ILE A 192 5.39 12.20 -17.74
C ILE A 192 4.94 11.07 -18.67
N SER A 193 5.80 10.08 -18.88
CA SER A 193 5.55 8.97 -19.80
C SER A 193 4.40 8.05 -19.36
N LEU A 194 4.22 7.85 -18.05
CA LEU A 194 3.10 7.10 -17.48
C LEU A 194 1.81 7.88 -17.61
N ASN A 195 1.83 9.19 -17.31
CA ASN A 195 0.68 10.06 -17.49
C ASN A 195 0.20 10.01 -18.94
N GLU A 196 1.08 10.26 -19.91
CA GLU A 196 0.73 10.19 -21.34
C GLU A 196 0.02 8.88 -21.70
N LYS A 197 0.56 7.73 -21.28
CA LYS A 197 -0.02 6.42 -21.61
C LYS A 197 -1.35 6.16 -20.91
N ILE A 198 -1.49 6.60 -19.67
CA ILE A 198 -2.75 6.50 -18.92
C ILE A 198 -3.80 7.41 -19.57
N PHE A 199 -3.43 8.65 -19.96
CA PHE A 199 -4.31 9.63 -20.59
C PHE A 199 -4.69 9.31 -22.04
N GLU A 200 -3.75 8.88 -22.88
CA GLU A 200 -3.98 8.52 -24.30
C GLU A 200 -5.04 7.42 -24.43
N THR A 201 -5.10 6.52 -23.45
CA THR A 201 -6.08 5.43 -23.42
C THR A 201 -7.49 5.92 -23.05
N ASN A 202 -7.63 7.13 -22.49
CA ASN A 202 -8.87 7.70 -21.97
C ASN A 202 -9.56 8.71 -22.93
N HIS A 203 -8.97 9.03 -24.09
CA HIS A 203 -9.62 9.88 -25.11
C HIS A 203 -10.85 9.24 -25.77
N GLN A 204 -11.06 7.93 -25.58
CA GLN A 204 -12.28 7.23 -25.96
C GLN A 204 -13.09 7.04 -24.67
N ASN A 205 -14.15 7.84 -24.47
CA ASN A 205 -15.21 7.77 -23.45
C ASN A 205 -14.93 7.09 -22.09
N ARG A 206 -15.32 7.76 -20.99
CA ARG A 206 -15.32 7.18 -19.61
C ARG A 206 -16.09 5.86 -19.46
N ASP A 207 -16.96 5.54 -20.42
CA ASP A 207 -17.74 4.30 -20.48
C ASP A 207 -17.10 3.17 -21.29
N THR A 208 -16.01 3.44 -22.03
CA THR A 208 -15.30 2.41 -22.80
C THR A 208 -14.10 1.85 -22.04
N GLU A 209 -13.95 0.54 -22.09
CA GLU A 209 -12.89 -0.16 -21.37
C GLU A 209 -11.51 0.23 -21.92
N SER A 210 -10.63 0.74 -21.06
CA SER A 210 -9.22 0.98 -21.40
C SER A 210 -8.61 -0.26 -22.05
N ARG A 211 -7.84 -0.08 -23.13
CA ARG A 211 -7.09 -1.16 -23.81
C ARG A 211 -6.01 -1.76 -22.92
N ILE A 212 -5.58 -1.00 -21.91
CA ILE A 212 -4.59 -1.41 -20.93
C ILE A 212 -5.30 -2.17 -19.81
N LYS A 213 -4.82 -3.38 -19.56
CA LYS A 213 -5.27 -4.23 -18.47
C LYS A 213 -4.65 -3.80 -17.15
N GLU A 214 -3.33 -3.69 -17.14
CA GLU A 214 -2.53 -3.28 -15.98
C GLU A 214 -1.18 -2.69 -16.40
N ILE A 215 -0.59 -1.91 -15.52
CA ILE A 215 0.77 -1.36 -15.67
C ILE A 215 1.59 -1.81 -14.48
N GLU A 216 2.69 -2.50 -14.73
CA GLU A 216 3.74 -2.70 -13.73
C GLU A 216 4.72 -1.52 -13.80
N ILE A 217 5.04 -0.94 -12.66
CA ILE A 217 5.94 0.20 -12.53
C ILE A 217 7.09 -0.25 -11.62
N TYR A 218 8.31 -0.12 -12.13
CA TYR A 218 9.55 -0.53 -11.49
C TYR A 218 10.29 0.71 -11.01
N LEU A 219 10.56 0.82 -9.71
CA LEU A 219 11.19 2.02 -9.16
C LEU A 219 11.96 1.75 -7.84
N PRO A 220 12.96 2.59 -7.49
CA PRO A 220 13.82 2.41 -6.32
C PRO A 220 13.21 2.94 -5.02
N ALA A 221 11.92 2.69 -4.77
CA ALA A 221 11.29 3.07 -3.49
C ALA A 221 11.75 2.14 -2.37
N VAL A 222 12.10 2.74 -1.24
CA VAL A 222 12.58 2.02 -0.05
C VAL A 222 11.53 1.03 0.46
N ILE A 223 10.26 1.43 0.56
CA ILE A 223 9.18 0.56 1.06
C ILE A 223 9.01 -0.72 0.22
N LEU A 224 9.30 -0.66 -1.09
CA LEU A 224 9.22 -1.81 -1.99
C LEU A 224 10.38 -2.80 -1.79
N GLN A 225 11.47 -2.41 -1.12
CA GLN A 225 12.58 -3.32 -0.79
C GLN A 225 12.17 -4.45 0.14
N THR A 226 11.02 -4.33 0.81
CA THR A 226 10.37 -5.40 1.60
C THR A 226 10.02 -6.64 0.77
N GLY A 227 9.99 -6.53 -0.56
CA GLY A 227 9.56 -7.59 -1.45
C GLY A 227 8.05 -7.56 -1.74
N ILE A 228 7.32 -6.59 -1.18
CA ILE A 228 5.90 -6.43 -1.47
C ILE A 228 5.69 -5.75 -2.83
N THR A 229 4.61 -6.12 -3.51
CA THR A 229 4.05 -5.38 -4.64
C THR A 229 2.92 -4.52 -4.12
N ILE A 230 3.05 -3.20 -4.22
CA ILE A 230 1.95 -2.29 -3.88
C ILE A 230 1.06 -2.14 -5.10
N VAL A 231 -0.25 -2.23 -4.93
CA VAL A 231 -1.21 -2.11 -6.03
C VAL A 231 -2.10 -0.90 -5.81
N ASP A 232 -2.03 0.08 -6.69
CA ASP A 232 -3.04 1.14 -6.78
C ASP A 232 -4.20 0.65 -7.65
N THR A 233 -5.40 0.63 -7.10
CA THR A 233 -6.59 0.21 -7.84
C THR A 233 -7.41 1.40 -8.30
N PRO A 234 -8.20 1.23 -9.37
CA PRO A 234 -9.25 2.18 -9.69
C PRO A 234 -10.14 2.53 -8.53
N GLY A 235 -10.67 3.76 -8.57
CA GLY A 235 -11.64 4.20 -7.60
C GLY A 235 -12.92 3.37 -7.67
N PHE A 236 -13.36 2.89 -6.52
CA PHE A 236 -14.56 2.07 -6.41
C PHE A 236 -15.82 2.94 -6.27
N GLY A 237 -16.93 2.49 -6.85
CA GLY A 237 -18.25 3.10 -6.69
C GLY A 237 -18.62 4.18 -7.72
N GLU A 238 -17.80 4.43 -8.74
CA GLU A 238 -18.15 5.37 -9.83
C GLU A 238 -18.74 4.70 -11.06
N ASN A 239 -18.23 3.54 -11.44
CA ASN A 239 -18.63 2.81 -12.64
C ASN A 239 -18.53 1.30 -12.38
N ASN A 240 -19.57 0.55 -12.74
CA ASN A 240 -19.60 -0.91 -12.63
C ASN A 240 -18.43 -1.58 -13.36
N THR A 241 -18.02 -1.06 -14.52
CA THR A 241 -16.86 -1.57 -15.26
C THR A 241 -15.56 -1.45 -14.45
N LEU A 242 -15.38 -0.36 -13.70
CA LEU A 242 -14.21 -0.18 -12.83
C LEU A 242 -14.28 -1.07 -11.61
N ASN A 243 -15.47 -1.19 -11.00
CA ASN A 243 -15.70 -2.11 -9.89
C ASN A 243 -15.37 -3.55 -10.29
N ASP A 244 -15.85 -4.00 -11.46
CA ASP A 244 -15.59 -5.33 -12.01
C ASP A 244 -14.09 -5.56 -12.23
N LYS A 245 -13.34 -4.56 -12.70
CA LYS A 245 -11.88 -4.65 -12.83
C LYS A 245 -11.21 -4.86 -11.49
N VAL A 246 -11.60 -4.11 -10.46
CA VAL A 246 -11.05 -4.25 -9.10
C VAL A 246 -11.39 -5.62 -8.53
N VAL A 247 -12.65 -6.04 -8.61
CA VAL A 247 -13.15 -7.33 -8.12
C VAL A 247 -12.45 -8.50 -8.84
N ARG A 248 -12.30 -8.42 -10.17
CA ARG A 248 -11.58 -9.42 -10.98
C ARG A 248 -10.11 -9.48 -10.63
N PHE A 249 -9.46 -8.33 -10.44
CA PHE A 249 -8.08 -8.26 -10.00
C PHE A 249 -7.91 -8.95 -8.65
N ILE A 250 -8.80 -8.63 -7.70
CA ILE A 250 -8.77 -9.22 -6.36
C ILE A 250 -8.96 -10.73 -6.39
N SER A 251 -9.89 -11.21 -7.22
CA SER A 251 -10.20 -12.65 -7.35
C SER A 251 -9.08 -13.47 -7.98
N SER A 252 -8.29 -12.86 -8.86
CA SER A 252 -7.31 -13.56 -9.70
C SER A 252 -5.87 -13.37 -9.25
N SER A 253 -5.63 -12.50 -8.26
CA SER A 253 -4.30 -12.17 -7.77
C SER A 253 -4.06 -12.70 -6.37
N SER A 254 -2.80 -13.00 -6.07
CA SER A 254 -2.34 -13.34 -4.72
C SER A 254 -2.31 -12.09 -3.82
N ILE A 255 -3.47 -11.70 -3.30
CA ILE A 255 -3.57 -10.60 -2.34
C ILE A 255 -3.21 -11.09 -0.97
N THR A 256 -2.37 -10.31 -0.30
CA THR A 256 -1.87 -10.64 1.04
C THR A 256 -2.37 -9.65 2.09
N GLY A 257 -2.82 -8.48 1.67
CA GLY A 257 -3.46 -7.49 2.52
C GLY A 257 -4.12 -6.39 1.69
N PHE A 258 -4.94 -5.57 2.34
CA PHE A 258 -5.53 -4.40 1.70
C PHE A 258 -5.54 -3.19 2.63
N ILE A 259 -5.42 -2.01 2.04
CA ILE A 259 -5.55 -0.73 2.69
C ILE A 259 -6.69 -0.02 2.00
N TYR A 260 -7.75 0.29 2.75
CA TYR A 260 -8.92 0.97 2.22
C TYR A 260 -8.93 2.43 2.65
N LEU A 261 -8.91 3.36 1.69
CA LEU A 261 -9.00 4.79 1.96
C LEU A 261 -10.45 5.23 2.01
N ILE A 262 -10.79 5.93 3.08
CA ILE A 262 -12.12 6.43 3.41
C ILE A 262 -12.05 7.96 3.43
N ARG A 263 -13.02 8.62 2.82
CA ARG A 263 -13.16 10.07 2.88
C ARG A 263 -13.85 10.50 4.17
N THR A 264 -13.29 11.49 4.86
CA THR A 264 -13.91 12.09 6.07
C THR A 264 -14.66 13.38 5.80
N ASP A 265 -14.57 13.91 4.57
CA ASP A 265 -15.19 15.18 4.16
C ASP A 265 -16.64 15.03 3.64
N THR A 266 -17.14 13.80 3.50
CA THR A 266 -18.54 13.50 3.20
C THR A 266 -19.31 13.37 4.51
N GLY A 267 -20.43 14.09 4.64
CA GLY A 267 -21.16 14.34 5.90
C GLY A 267 -21.41 13.11 6.79
N GLY A 268 -20.48 12.85 7.72
CA GLY A 268 -20.59 11.78 8.71
C GLY A 268 -19.77 10.52 8.44
N GLY A 269 -18.81 10.53 7.52
CA GLY A 269 -17.70 9.56 7.42
C GLY A 269 -18.11 8.15 6.99
N VAL A 270 -17.48 7.66 5.91
CA VAL A 270 -17.86 6.45 5.16
C VAL A 270 -19.17 6.68 4.39
N GLU A 271 -19.09 6.79 3.05
CA GLU A 271 -20.24 6.45 2.21
C GLU A 271 -20.45 4.94 2.36
N GLU A 272 -21.29 4.59 3.34
CA GLU A 272 -21.51 3.23 3.82
C GLU A 272 -21.73 2.28 2.64
N ASP A 273 -22.51 2.72 1.66
CA ASP A 273 -22.84 1.96 0.45
C ASP A 273 -21.61 1.52 -0.34
N ARG A 274 -20.60 2.38 -0.55
CA ARG A 274 -19.46 2.04 -1.42
C ARG A 274 -18.47 1.08 -0.76
N LEU A 275 -18.19 1.29 0.53
CA LEU A 275 -17.37 0.36 1.29
C LEU A 275 -18.12 -0.97 1.46
N LEU A 276 -19.42 -0.93 1.80
CA LEU A 276 -20.26 -2.12 1.88
C LEU A 276 -20.28 -2.88 0.56
N ASP A 277 -20.46 -2.21 -0.56
CA ASP A 277 -20.52 -2.83 -1.87
C ASP A 277 -19.19 -3.47 -2.24
N PHE A 278 -18.07 -2.78 -1.99
CA PHE A 278 -16.73 -3.36 -2.15
C PHE A 278 -16.55 -4.62 -1.30
N LEU A 279 -16.87 -4.54 0.00
CA LEU A 279 -16.74 -5.66 0.93
C LEU A 279 -17.67 -6.82 0.56
N ARG A 280 -18.91 -6.53 0.16
CA ARG A 280 -19.89 -7.52 -0.30
C ARG A 280 -19.41 -8.22 -1.55
N GLU A 281 -18.89 -7.50 -2.54
CA GLU A 281 -18.34 -8.11 -3.75
C GLU A 281 -17.17 -9.03 -3.41
N ILE A 282 -16.27 -8.61 -2.51
CA ILE A 282 -15.17 -9.47 -2.07
C ILE A 282 -15.67 -10.70 -1.28
N GLN A 283 -16.67 -10.53 -0.41
CA GLN A 283 -17.27 -11.64 0.33
C GLN A 283 -17.98 -12.63 -0.60
N LYS A 284 -18.69 -12.18 -1.64
CA LYS A 284 -19.33 -13.05 -2.64
C LYS A 284 -18.31 -13.92 -3.37
N LEU A 285 -17.13 -13.39 -3.65
CA LEU A 285 -16.03 -14.15 -4.27
C LEU A 285 -15.51 -15.27 -3.35
N ARG A 286 -15.51 -15.04 -2.03
CA ARG A 286 -15.12 -16.04 -1.02
C ARG A 286 -16.05 -17.26 -1.03
N THR A 287 -17.35 -17.04 -1.21
CA THR A 287 -18.37 -18.10 -1.12
C THR A 287 -18.47 -18.95 -2.38
N ARG A 288 -18.14 -18.40 -3.57
CA ARG A 288 -18.35 -19.09 -4.85
C ARG A 288 -17.24 -20.05 -5.26
N ASN A 289 -16.00 -19.83 -4.83
CA ASN A 289 -14.86 -20.51 -5.44
C ASN A 289 -14.17 -21.60 -4.60
N SER A 290 -14.61 -21.91 -3.37
CA SER A 290 -13.83 -22.80 -2.47
C SER A 290 -12.34 -22.41 -2.38
N ILE A 291 -12.00 -21.13 -2.63
CA ILE A 291 -10.64 -20.62 -2.60
C ILE A 291 -10.33 -20.30 -1.13
N THR A 292 -9.85 -21.32 -0.43
CA THR A 292 -9.21 -21.20 0.89
C THR A 292 -8.07 -20.18 0.88
N LYS A 293 -7.40 -19.94 -0.27
CA LYS A 293 -6.26 -19.01 -0.40
C LYS A 293 -6.58 -17.51 -0.14
N MET A 294 -7.83 -17.08 -0.31
CA MET A 294 -8.24 -15.69 -0.07
C MET A 294 -8.84 -15.48 1.34
N GLY A 295 -9.32 -16.56 1.95
CA GLY A 295 -9.94 -16.54 3.28
C GLY A 295 -8.97 -16.09 4.38
N ASP A 296 -7.69 -16.44 4.27
CA ASP A 296 -6.68 -16.12 5.29
C ASP A 296 -5.99 -14.76 5.09
N ALA A 297 -5.85 -14.28 3.85
CA ALA A 297 -5.29 -12.95 3.57
C ALA A 297 -6.21 -11.81 4.03
N MET A 298 -7.50 -12.10 4.18
CA MET A 298 -8.50 -11.20 4.76
C MET A 298 -8.87 -11.52 6.21
N ASN A 299 -8.09 -12.38 6.90
CA ASN A 299 -8.13 -12.41 8.36
C ASN A 299 -7.69 -11.04 8.91
N ASN A 300 -8.27 -10.63 10.05
CA ASN A 300 -8.21 -9.30 10.71
C ASN A 300 -6.83 -8.64 10.94
N SER A 301 -5.73 -9.15 10.39
CA SER A 301 -4.38 -8.64 10.65
C SER A 301 -3.67 -8.09 9.40
N GLY A 302 -4.18 -8.38 8.19
CA GLY A 302 -3.61 -7.89 6.92
C GLY A 302 -4.32 -6.65 6.34
N SER A 303 -5.29 -6.09 7.05
CA SER A 303 -6.12 -4.97 6.58
C SER A 303 -6.00 -3.69 7.39
N MET A 304 -6.17 -2.55 6.72
CA MET A 304 -6.14 -1.21 7.30
C MET A 304 -7.16 -0.30 6.65
N PHE A 305 -7.70 0.62 7.43
CA PHE A 305 -8.64 1.64 7.00
C PHE A 305 -8.04 3.01 7.30
N ILE A 306 -7.88 3.83 6.27
CA ILE A 306 -7.31 5.18 6.41
C ILE A 306 -8.40 6.19 6.11
N CYS A 307 -8.92 6.81 7.16
CA CYS A 307 -9.80 7.96 7.14
C CYS A 307 -8.99 9.20 6.73
N ASN A 308 -8.91 9.44 5.42
CA ASN A 308 -8.13 10.50 4.80
C ASN A 308 -8.92 11.81 4.68
N ARG A 309 -8.19 12.92 4.47
CA ARG A 309 -8.70 14.31 4.49
C ARG A 309 -9.11 14.78 5.88
N TRP A 310 -8.39 14.30 6.89
CA TRP A 310 -8.68 14.62 8.29
C TRP A 310 -8.49 16.11 8.63
N ASP A 311 -7.68 16.81 7.85
CA ASP A 311 -7.48 18.27 7.90
C ASP A 311 -8.76 19.08 7.63
N ILE A 312 -9.73 18.51 6.90
CA ILE A 312 -10.99 19.18 6.58
C ILE A 312 -11.98 19.11 7.75
N VAL A 313 -11.81 18.13 8.65
CA VAL A 313 -12.71 17.93 9.79
C VAL A 313 -12.41 18.95 10.88
N ARG A 314 -13.41 19.75 11.25
CA ARG A 314 -13.25 20.74 12.33
C ARG A 314 -12.93 20.06 13.66
N ASP A 315 -12.09 20.71 14.47
CA ASP A 315 -11.62 20.16 15.74
C ASP A 315 -12.74 19.78 16.70
N ASP A 316 -13.79 20.60 16.78
CA ASP A 316 -14.96 20.35 17.63
C ASP A 316 -15.83 19.16 17.16
N GLN A 317 -15.63 18.69 15.93
CA GLN A 317 -16.33 17.55 15.35
C GLN A 317 -15.49 16.28 15.27
N LYS A 318 -14.16 16.37 15.47
CA LYS A 318 -13.23 15.25 15.28
C LYS A 318 -13.61 14.02 16.10
N GLU A 319 -13.96 14.16 17.38
CA GLU A 319 -14.36 13.03 18.22
C GLU A 319 -15.64 12.35 17.70
N THR A 320 -16.62 13.14 17.28
CA THR A 320 -17.89 12.64 16.75
C THR A 320 -17.69 11.91 15.42
N VAL A 321 -16.94 12.50 14.49
CA VAL A 321 -16.65 11.87 13.19
C VAL A 321 -15.83 10.59 13.36
N LYS A 322 -14.86 10.60 14.28
CA LYS A 322 -14.05 9.42 14.60
C LYS A 322 -14.90 8.28 15.16
N ALA A 323 -15.76 8.57 16.14
CA ALA A 323 -16.65 7.57 16.72
C ALA A 323 -17.62 6.99 15.67
N ASN A 324 -18.18 7.84 14.82
CA ASN A 324 -19.08 7.43 13.74
C ASN A 324 -18.38 6.52 12.72
N ALA A 325 -17.21 6.93 12.22
CA ALA A 325 -16.44 6.15 11.26
C ALA A 325 -16.06 4.76 11.82
N ILE A 326 -15.62 4.70 13.09
CA ILE A 326 -15.28 3.43 13.75
C ILE A 326 -16.53 2.56 13.91
N SER A 327 -17.66 3.12 14.37
CA SER A 327 -18.91 2.37 14.55
C SER A 327 -19.37 1.74 13.23
N LYS A 328 -19.41 2.53 12.16
CA LYS A 328 -19.78 2.03 10.83
C LYS A 328 -18.82 0.96 10.34
N LEU A 329 -17.51 1.15 10.54
CA LEU A 329 -16.52 0.14 10.17
C LEU A 329 -16.72 -1.17 10.95
N MET A 330 -17.08 -1.11 12.22
CA MET A 330 -17.37 -2.30 13.02
C MET A 330 -18.60 -3.06 12.52
N ASP A 331 -19.62 -2.35 12.02
CA ASP A 331 -20.84 -2.96 11.47
C ASP A 331 -20.55 -3.73 10.18
N VAL A 332 -19.63 -3.23 9.34
CA VAL A 332 -19.32 -3.82 8.03
C VAL A 332 -18.12 -4.76 8.04
N TRP A 333 -17.26 -4.64 9.05
CA TRP A 333 -16.03 -5.43 9.21
C TRP A 333 -16.00 -6.15 10.58
N PRO A 334 -16.61 -7.35 10.67
CA PRO A 334 -16.66 -8.10 11.91
C PRO A 334 -15.27 -8.39 12.50
N GLY A 335 -15.06 -7.98 13.76
CA GLY A 335 -13.79 -8.16 14.46
C GLY A 335 -12.73 -7.10 14.14
N LEU A 336 -13.12 -5.96 13.56
CA LEU A 336 -12.27 -4.77 13.41
C LEU A 336 -11.55 -4.47 14.72
N LYS A 337 -10.22 -4.35 14.64
CA LYS A 337 -9.41 -3.81 15.73
C LYS A 337 -9.22 -2.31 15.52
N GLN A 338 -9.32 -1.53 16.58
CA GLN A 338 -9.12 -0.07 16.50
C GLN A 338 -7.74 0.29 15.92
N SER A 339 -6.72 -0.54 16.13
CA SER A 339 -5.38 -0.40 15.56
C SER A 339 -5.33 -0.49 14.02
N GLN A 340 -6.42 -0.90 13.37
CA GLN A 340 -6.53 -0.95 11.91
C GLN A 340 -7.11 0.34 11.33
N VAL A 341 -7.57 1.28 12.15
CA VAL A 341 -8.22 2.51 11.69
C VAL A 341 -7.34 3.71 12.00
N GLU A 342 -6.91 4.41 10.96
CA GLU A 342 -6.10 5.62 11.08
C GLU A 342 -6.81 6.83 10.50
N PHE A 343 -6.68 7.96 11.19
CA PHE A 343 -7.16 9.25 10.72
C PHE A 343 -5.95 10.04 10.27
N PHE A 344 -5.94 10.47 9.01
CA PHE A 344 -4.75 11.01 8.39
C PHE A 344 -5.08 12.13 7.41
N SER A 345 -4.18 13.09 7.25
CA SER A 345 -4.21 14.04 6.16
C SER A 345 -3.02 13.84 5.26
N THR A 346 -3.28 13.28 4.08
CA THR A 346 -2.26 13.19 3.03
C THR A 346 -1.81 14.56 2.56
N GLU A 347 -2.75 15.50 2.42
CA GLU A 347 -2.46 16.86 1.96
C GLU A 347 -1.52 17.55 2.95
N ASP A 348 -1.85 17.50 4.24
CA ASP A 348 -1.07 18.14 5.28
C ASP A 348 0.36 17.59 5.38
N ALA A 349 0.50 16.26 5.44
CA ALA A 349 1.81 15.62 5.41
C ALA A 349 2.61 15.95 4.13
N ALA A 350 1.93 16.00 2.97
CA ALA A 350 2.56 16.34 1.70
C ALA A 350 3.06 17.80 1.65
N LYS A 351 2.36 18.76 2.28
CA LYS A 351 2.83 20.17 2.37
C LYS A 351 4.24 20.24 2.97
N HIS A 352 4.53 19.43 3.98
CA HIS A 352 5.83 19.39 4.62
C HIS A 352 6.86 18.64 3.78
N ALA A 353 6.50 17.43 3.32
CA ALA A 353 7.37 16.57 2.51
C ALA A 353 7.78 17.19 1.16
N ASN A 354 6.95 18.07 0.59
CA ASN A 354 7.26 18.78 -0.65
C ASN A 354 8.33 19.88 -0.49
N ILE A 355 8.47 20.42 0.72
CA ILE A 355 9.51 21.41 1.02
C ILE A 355 10.83 20.71 1.31
N ASP A 356 10.77 19.66 2.12
CA ASP A 356 11.90 18.77 2.37
C ASP A 356 11.36 17.35 2.58
N ARG A 357 11.86 16.38 1.82
CA ARG A 357 11.35 15.00 1.87
C ARG A 357 11.56 14.34 3.23
N ASP A 358 12.47 14.87 4.04
CA ASP A 358 12.73 14.37 5.39
C ASP A 358 11.84 15.04 6.47
N TYR A 359 11.02 16.04 6.10
CA TYR A 359 10.03 16.62 7.00
C TYR A 359 8.81 15.70 7.13
N ILE A 360 8.92 14.75 8.04
CA ILE A 360 7.89 13.78 8.38
C ILE A 360 7.13 14.26 9.61
N THR A 361 5.83 14.53 9.45
CA THR A 361 4.93 14.81 10.57
C THR A 361 4.76 13.60 11.48
N GLN A 362 4.40 13.81 12.75
CA GLN A 362 4.23 12.71 13.69
C GLN A 362 3.18 11.69 13.19
N ASP A 363 2.05 12.19 12.70
CA ASP A 363 0.98 11.36 12.14
C ASP A 363 1.48 10.53 10.94
N PHE A 364 2.34 11.10 10.08
CA PHE A 364 2.91 10.36 8.96
C PHE A 364 3.92 9.31 9.42
N ALA A 365 4.76 9.62 10.40
CA ALA A 365 5.68 8.64 11.01
C ALA A 365 4.92 7.46 11.62
N ASP A 366 3.82 7.73 12.32
CA ASP A 366 3.01 6.68 12.95
C ASP A 366 2.23 5.86 11.91
N LEU A 367 1.76 6.48 10.84
CA LEU A 367 1.20 5.77 9.69
C LEU A 367 2.22 4.81 9.06
N LEU A 368 3.47 5.26 8.82
CA LEU A 368 4.54 4.43 8.26
C LEU A 368 4.87 3.22 9.14
N LYS A 369 4.91 3.40 10.47
CA LYS A 369 5.12 2.28 11.43
C LYS A 369 3.99 1.26 11.36
N LYS A 370 2.75 1.71 11.20
CA LYS A 370 1.58 0.83 11.07
C LYS A 370 1.57 0.10 9.73
N LEU A 371 1.88 0.79 8.63
CA LEU A 371 2.06 0.18 7.31
C LEU A 371 3.13 -0.91 7.34
N LEU A 372 4.28 -0.65 7.98
CA LEU A 372 5.33 -1.64 8.20
C LEU A 372 4.83 -2.89 8.94
N THR A 373 4.05 -2.69 9.99
CA THR A 373 3.45 -3.78 10.78
C THR A 373 2.50 -4.63 9.94
N ILE A 374 1.68 -3.99 9.10
CA ILE A 374 0.76 -4.66 8.17
C ILE A 374 1.52 -5.42 7.10
N ILE A 375 2.56 -4.81 6.50
CA ILE A 375 3.42 -5.47 5.51
C ILE A 375 4.05 -6.74 6.09
N ARG A 376 4.61 -6.64 7.31
CA ARG A 376 5.20 -7.80 8.00
C ARG A 376 4.15 -8.88 8.25
N THR A 377 2.98 -8.48 8.74
CA THR A 377 1.89 -9.41 9.05
C THR A 377 1.34 -10.09 7.80
N ALA A 378 1.21 -9.34 6.71
CA ALA A 378 0.81 -9.85 5.40
C ALA A 378 1.82 -10.91 4.93
N LEU A 379 3.10 -10.56 4.86
CA LEU A 379 4.17 -11.47 4.45
C LEU A 379 4.20 -12.74 5.31
N ASP A 380 4.12 -12.62 6.64
CA ASP A 380 4.08 -13.77 7.56
C ASP A 380 2.82 -14.63 7.38
N THR A 381 1.66 -14.02 7.12
CA THR A 381 0.41 -14.75 6.87
C THR A 381 0.52 -15.56 5.60
N ARG A 382 1.10 -14.99 4.54
CA ARG A 382 1.37 -15.72 3.29
C ARG A 382 2.24 -16.94 3.53
N VAL A 383 3.36 -16.77 4.26
CA VAL A 383 4.25 -17.90 4.61
C VAL A 383 3.47 -19.00 5.35
N LYS A 384 2.64 -18.62 6.32
CA LYS A 384 1.83 -19.55 7.13
C LYS A 384 0.78 -20.32 6.35
N GLN A 385 0.27 -19.80 5.23
CA GLN A 385 -0.68 -20.52 4.37
C GLN A 385 -0.07 -21.79 3.75
N HIS A 386 1.26 -21.91 3.74
CA HIS A 386 1.98 -23.10 3.27
C HIS A 386 2.46 -23.97 4.43
N TYR A 387 2.10 -23.67 5.68
CA TYR A 387 2.28 -24.58 6.81
C TYR A 387 1.19 -25.65 6.72
N LEU A 388 1.62 -26.89 6.51
CA LEU A 388 0.77 -28.09 6.43
C LEU A 388 -0.02 -28.32 7.73
#